data_AF-A0A7L4P039-F1
#
_entry.id   AF-A0A7L4P039-F1
#
_cell.length_a   1.000
_cell.length_b   1.000
_cell.length_c   1.000
_cell.angle_alpha   90.00
_cell.angle_beta   90.00
_cell.angle_gamma   90.00
#
_symmetry.space_group_name_H-M   'P 1'
#
loop_
_entity.id
_entity.type
_entity.pdbx_description
1 polymer ?
#
loop_
_entity_poly.entity_id
_entity_poly.type
_entity_poly.pdbx_seq_one_letter_code
_entity_poly.pdbx_strand_id
1 'polypeptide(L)'
;MKLTSIGADISNNDVSCSWNLISSVEQNIPQLLELGAHSAELTNITGDDLVISAFVPDDKLEEINAAIVEILRNNAEDIGDVEGISPTPEGAGEGISYAEATIRQDRYPDALIVSFDTYGGESFVGKVANSALQAAQDMDGVTDTSSQIQDGPQKIPGVGYVSDQTDDPVVAATIEDIESMGIVAGAMMGAALGNKNVYLVERGSPSYVIPGSAIMSITAYMNGNVMDLAVPLSERMRILK
;
A
#
# COMPACT_ATOMS: atom_id res chain seq x y z
N MET A 1 -17.58 -2.22 -6.64
CA MET A 1 -16.74 -2.56 -5.48
C MET A 1 -15.32 -2.31 -5.90
N LYS A 2 -14.55 -1.72 -5.01
CA LYS A 2 -13.17 -1.32 -5.23
C LYS A 2 -12.29 -1.85 -4.12
N LEU A 3 -11.03 -2.04 -4.44
CA LEU A 3 -9.96 -2.05 -3.47
C LEU A 3 -9.62 -0.59 -3.17
N THR A 4 -9.51 -0.26 -1.89
CA THR A 4 -8.85 0.96 -1.41
C THR A 4 -7.67 0.53 -0.53
N SER A 5 -6.52 1.17 -0.68
CA SER A 5 -5.35 0.99 0.18
C SER A 5 -4.76 2.35 0.50
N ILE A 6 -4.56 2.62 1.78
CA ILE A 6 -3.98 3.87 2.28
C ILE A 6 -2.76 3.51 3.11
N GLY A 7 -1.60 4.03 2.70
CA GLY A 7 -0.33 3.94 3.42
C GLY A 7 -0.05 5.24 4.18
N ALA A 8 0.70 5.11 5.29
CA ALA A 8 1.19 6.26 6.04
C ALA A 8 2.33 5.87 6.98
N ASP A 9 3.29 6.76 7.13
CA ASP A 9 4.13 6.87 8.32
C ASP A 9 3.38 7.64 9.42
N ILE A 10 3.15 6.93 10.51
CA ILE A 10 2.61 7.46 11.77
C ILE A 10 3.39 6.94 12.98
N SER A 11 4.59 6.41 12.74
CA SER A 11 5.51 5.97 13.78
C SER A 11 6.29 7.15 14.33
N ASN A 12 6.79 7.03 15.55
CA ASN A 12 7.73 8.00 16.11
C ASN A 12 9.21 7.63 15.85
N ASN A 13 9.43 6.79 14.84
CA ASN A 13 10.69 6.16 14.53
C ASN A 13 10.78 5.88 13.02
N ASP A 14 11.62 6.65 12.33
CA ASP A 14 11.90 6.66 10.88
C ASP A 14 12.55 5.36 10.31
N VAL A 15 12.30 4.22 10.94
CA VAL A 15 12.92 2.93 10.57
C VAL A 15 11.98 1.75 10.76
N SER A 16 11.08 1.80 11.74
CA SER A 16 10.23 0.65 12.06
C SER A 16 9.02 1.00 12.91
N CYS A 17 7.86 0.42 12.58
CA CYS A 17 6.68 0.51 13.43
C CYS A 17 6.85 -0.24 14.76
N SER A 18 6.34 0.35 15.85
CA SER A 18 6.27 -0.34 17.13
C SER A 18 5.18 -1.41 17.14
N TRP A 19 5.35 -2.46 17.95
CA TRP A 19 4.31 -3.49 18.12
C TRP A 19 3.01 -2.91 18.70
N ASN A 20 3.11 -1.87 19.52
CA ASN A 20 1.94 -1.20 20.10
C ASN A 20 1.15 -0.48 19.00
N LEU A 21 1.84 0.25 18.12
CA LEU A 21 1.23 0.93 16.98
C LEU A 21 0.49 -0.07 16.09
N ILE A 22 1.18 -1.13 15.66
CA ILE A 22 0.62 -2.20 14.81
C ILE A 22 -0.64 -2.79 15.46
N SER A 23 -0.52 -3.21 16.73
CA SER A 23 -1.62 -3.87 17.45
C SER A 23 -2.82 -2.94 17.67
N SER A 24 -2.58 -1.65 17.86
CA SER A 24 -3.62 -0.65 18.09
C SER A 24 -4.40 -0.36 16.80
N VAL A 25 -3.68 -0.22 15.68
CA VAL A 25 -4.28 -0.09 14.34
C VAL A 25 -5.13 -1.32 14.02
N GLU A 26 -4.59 -2.54 14.17
CA GLU A 26 -5.31 -3.79 13.90
C GLU A 26 -6.59 -3.92 14.74
N GLN A 27 -6.59 -3.45 15.99
CA GLN A 27 -7.77 -3.48 16.86
C GLN A 27 -8.89 -2.53 16.43
N ASN A 28 -8.61 -1.52 15.61
CA ASN A 28 -9.60 -0.57 15.13
C ASN A 28 -10.15 -0.90 13.74
N ILE A 29 -9.42 -1.69 12.93
CA ILE A 29 -9.87 -2.12 11.59
C ILE A 29 -11.27 -2.76 11.56
N PRO A 30 -11.73 -3.56 12.56
CA PRO A 30 -13.08 -4.13 12.54
C PRO A 30 -14.20 -3.10 12.40
N GLN A 31 -14.00 -1.84 12.81
CA GLN A 31 -15.01 -0.78 12.65
C GLN A 31 -15.32 -0.47 11.18
N LEU A 32 -14.36 -0.72 10.27
CA LEU A 32 -14.56 -0.54 8.82
C LEU A 32 -15.62 -1.51 8.28
N LEU A 33 -15.72 -2.70 8.87
CA LEU A 33 -16.77 -3.68 8.53
C LEU A 33 -18.15 -3.18 8.96
N GLU A 34 -18.24 -2.54 10.13
CA GLU A 34 -19.48 -1.95 10.64
C GLU A 34 -19.98 -0.80 9.75
N LEU A 35 -19.06 -0.06 9.12
CA LEU A 35 -19.33 1.01 8.16
C LEU A 35 -19.70 0.49 6.75
N GLY A 36 -19.56 -0.81 6.51
CA GLY A 36 -20.00 -1.47 5.27
C GLY A 36 -18.88 -1.86 4.31
N ALA A 37 -17.61 -1.87 4.74
CA ALA A 37 -16.57 -2.57 4.01
C ALA A 37 -16.90 -4.07 3.94
N HIS A 38 -16.64 -4.69 2.79
CA HIS A 38 -16.77 -6.14 2.63
C HIS A 38 -15.72 -6.88 3.48
N SER A 39 -14.48 -6.37 3.47
CA SER A 39 -13.39 -6.80 4.34
C SER A 39 -12.36 -5.67 4.44
N ALA A 40 -11.58 -5.64 5.53
CA ALA A 40 -10.49 -4.70 5.71
C ALA A 40 -9.39 -5.33 6.59
N GLU A 41 -8.12 -5.05 6.30
CA GLU A 41 -6.96 -5.60 7.01
C GLU A 41 -5.74 -4.66 6.95
N LEU A 42 -4.79 -4.82 7.88
CA LEU A 42 -3.46 -4.21 7.82
C LEU A 42 -2.57 -5.05 6.89
N THR A 43 -2.48 -4.66 5.62
CA THR A 43 -1.91 -5.49 4.55
C THR A 43 -0.40 -5.45 4.49
N ASN A 44 0.20 -4.27 4.60
CA ASN A 44 1.64 -4.08 4.53
C ASN A 44 2.15 -3.35 5.78
N ILE A 45 3.38 -3.70 6.14
CA ILE A 45 4.20 -3.00 7.13
C ILE A 45 5.59 -2.99 6.49
N THR A 46 6.08 -1.83 6.09
CA THR A 46 7.31 -1.69 5.30
C THR A 46 8.16 -0.63 5.98
N GLY A 47 9.20 -1.04 6.70
CA GLY A 47 9.88 -0.12 7.61
C GLY A 47 8.93 0.42 8.66
N ASP A 48 8.74 1.72 8.67
CA ASP A 48 7.84 2.49 9.54
C ASP A 48 6.46 2.79 8.94
N ASP A 49 6.25 2.44 7.68
CA ASP A 49 4.97 2.62 7.01
C ASP A 49 3.99 1.48 7.26
N LEU A 50 2.71 1.84 7.37
CA LEU A 50 1.59 0.93 7.53
C LEU A 50 0.58 1.11 6.40
N VAL A 51 0.09 0.01 5.82
CA VAL A 51 -0.97 0.08 4.80
C VAL A 51 -2.23 -0.63 5.29
N ILE A 52 -3.32 0.12 5.37
CA ILE A 52 -4.66 -0.43 5.60
C ILE A 52 -5.36 -0.57 4.26
N SER A 53 -5.79 -1.78 3.92
CA SER A 53 -6.55 -2.04 2.70
C SER A 53 -7.93 -2.57 3.00
N ALA A 54 -8.91 -2.19 2.17
CA ALA A 54 -10.27 -2.67 2.27
C ALA A 54 -10.90 -2.92 0.90
N PHE A 55 -11.77 -3.92 0.84
CA PHE A 55 -12.69 -4.12 -0.27
C PHE A 55 -14.02 -3.44 0.05
N VAL A 56 -14.43 -2.47 -0.75
CA VAL A 56 -15.50 -1.53 -0.41
C VAL A 56 -16.52 -1.39 -1.54
N PRO A 57 -17.84 -1.37 -1.24
CA PRO A 57 -18.85 -0.91 -2.18
C PRO A 57 -18.54 0.51 -2.69
N ASP A 58 -18.91 0.82 -3.92
CA ASP A 58 -18.55 2.10 -4.55
C ASP A 58 -19.19 3.30 -3.83
N ASP A 59 -20.39 3.11 -3.28
CA ASP A 59 -21.11 4.10 -2.48
C ASP A 59 -20.56 4.28 -1.05
N LYS A 60 -19.66 3.38 -0.61
CA LYS A 60 -19.01 3.42 0.70
C LYS A 60 -17.56 3.90 0.67
N LEU A 61 -16.99 4.09 -0.51
CA LEU A 61 -15.58 4.43 -0.69
C LEU A 61 -15.15 5.68 0.11
N GLU A 62 -15.88 6.79 -0.01
CA GLU A 62 -15.53 8.03 0.71
C GLU A 62 -15.61 7.87 2.23
N GLU A 63 -16.64 7.20 2.73
CA GLU A 63 -16.85 6.94 4.16
C GLU A 63 -15.74 6.04 4.73
N ILE A 64 -15.37 4.98 4.01
CA ILE A 64 -14.33 4.05 4.44
C ILE A 64 -12.94 4.68 4.36
N ASN A 65 -12.62 5.44 3.31
CA ASN A 65 -11.35 6.15 3.23
C ASN A 65 -11.17 7.13 4.40
N ALA A 66 -12.22 7.91 4.71
CA ALA A 66 -12.21 8.81 5.87
C ALA A 66 -11.99 8.05 7.18
N ALA A 67 -12.66 6.91 7.35
CA ALA A 67 -12.51 6.08 8.55
C ALA A 67 -11.13 5.42 8.66
N ILE A 68 -10.49 5.02 7.55
CA ILE A 68 -9.11 4.53 7.53
C ILE A 68 -8.15 5.63 8.02
N VAL A 69 -8.30 6.86 7.51
CA VAL A 69 -7.49 8.00 7.95
C VAL A 69 -7.74 8.33 9.42
N GLU A 70 -8.97 8.19 9.92
CA GLU A 70 -9.28 8.37 11.33
C GLU A 70 -8.61 7.30 12.21
N ILE A 71 -8.54 6.04 11.76
CA ILE A 71 -7.77 4.99 12.44
C ILE A 71 -6.30 5.38 12.53
N LEU A 72 -5.69 5.77 11.41
CA LEU A 72 -4.28 6.19 11.38
C LEU A 72 -4.05 7.37 12.32
N ARG A 73 -4.88 8.42 12.24
CA ARG A 73 -4.79 9.61 13.08
C ARG A 73 -4.93 9.32 14.58
N ASN A 74 -5.83 8.41 14.95
CA ASN A 74 -6.11 8.12 16.36
C ASN A 74 -5.06 7.19 17.00
N ASN A 75 -4.31 6.45 16.18
CA ASN A 75 -3.28 5.52 16.62
C ASN A 75 -1.86 6.05 16.43
N ALA A 76 -1.71 7.17 15.74
CA ALA A 76 -0.46 7.86 15.48
C ALA A 76 0.42 8.03 16.74
N GLU A 77 1.65 7.52 16.66
CA GLU A 77 2.71 7.81 17.62
C GLU A 77 3.35 9.17 17.33
N ASP A 78 3.45 9.50 16.03
CA ASP A 78 3.66 10.83 15.47
C ASP A 78 2.54 11.10 14.44
N ILE A 79 2.10 12.35 14.33
CA ILE A 79 1.04 12.72 13.37
C ILE A 79 1.47 12.48 11.92
N GLY A 80 2.78 12.56 11.64
CA GLY A 80 3.41 12.17 10.38
C GLY A 80 2.62 12.59 9.14
N ASP A 81 2.46 11.64 8.23
CA ASP A 81 1.80 11.82 6.93
C ASP A 81 0.36 12.32 7.00
N VAL A 82 -0.30 12.09 8.13
CA VAL A 82 -1.69 12.45 8.34
C VAL A 82 -1.84 13.99 8.50
N GLU A 83 -0.75 14.72 8.75
CA GLU A 83 -0.69 16.18 8.74
C GLU A 83 -0.68 16.78 7.33
N GLY A 84 -0.19 16.04 6.32
CA GLY A 84 -0.14 16.49 4.92
C GLY A 84 -1.49 16.67 4.22
N ILE A 85 -2.55 16.12 4.81
CA ILE A 85 -3.89 16.11 4.23
C ILE A 85 -4.50 17.51 4.26
N SER A 86 -4.91 18.00 3.10
CA SER A 86 -5.45 19.35 2.92
C SER A 86 -6.81 19.37 2.23
N PRO A 87 -7.71 20.32 2.56
CA PRO A 87 -8.94 20.51 1.79
C PRO A 87 -8.70 21.12 0.40
N THR A 88 -7.49 21.64 0.13
CA THR A 88 -7.13 22.32 -1.13
C THR A 88 -5.83 21.77 -1.71
N PRO A 89 -5.68 21.66 -3.05
CA PRO A 89 -4.44 21.21 -3.68
C PRO A 89 -3.20 22.00 -3.26
N GLU A 90 -3.33 23.32 -3.09
CA GLU A 90 -2.20 24.22 -2.78
C GLU A 90 -1.68 24.07 -1.35
N GLY A 91 -2.51 23.52 -0.45
CA GLY A 91 -2.14 23.28 0.94
C GLY A 91 -1.75 21.84 1.22
N ALA A 92 -1.70 20.98 0.20
CA ALA A 92 -1.34 19.58 0.34
C ALA A 92 0.17 19.46 0.60
N GLY A 93 0.54 18.77 1.67
CA GLY A 93 1.92 18.46 2.06
C GLY A 93 2.30 17.03 1.72
N GLU A 94 3.50 16.64 2.14
CA GLU A 94 3.88 15.23 2.29
C GLU A 94 2.87 14.54 3.20
N GLY A 95 2.30 13.45 2.71
CA GLY A 95 1.22 12.78 3.40
C GLY A 95 0.79 11.48 2.74
N ILE A 96 -0.26 10.90 3.30
CA ILE A 96 -0.64 9.51 3.06
C ILE A 96 -0.61 9.08 1.59
N SER A 97 -0.11 7.88 1.33
CA SER A 97 -0.16 7.25 0.02
C SER A 97 -1.53 6.59 -0.23
N TYR A 98 -1.99 6.56 -1.49
CA TYR A 98 -3.32 6.06 -1.84
C TYR A 98 -3.37 5.28 -3.16
N ALA A 99 -3.88 4.05 -3.09
CA ALA A 99 -4.18 3.20 -4.23
C ALA A 99 -5.66 2.78 -4.25
N GLU A 100 -6.28 2.90 -5.43
CA GLU A 100 -7.65 2.44 -5.69
C GLU A 100 -7.68 1.61 -6.97
N ALA A 101 -8.32 0.44 -6.94
CA ALA A 101 -8.51 -0.39 -8.13
C ALA A 101 -9.90 -1.06 -8.15
N THR A 102 -10.46 -1.24 -9.33
CA THR A 102 -11.77 -1.88 -9.53
C THR A 102 -11.68 -3.38 -9.30
N ILE A 103 -12.70 -3.94 -8.65
CA ILE A 103 -12.81 -5.39 -8.43
C ILE A 103 -13.90 -5.96 -9.30
N ARG A 104 -13.63 -7.15 -9.84
CA ARG A 104 -14.63 -7.96 -10.53
C ARG A 104 -15.64 -8.53 -9.54
N GLN A 105 -16.92 -8.20 -9.70
CA GLN A 105 -17.94 -8.51 -8.70
C GLN A 105 -18.55 -9.92 -8.80
N ASP A 106 -18.12 -10.75 -9.75
CA ASP A 106 -18.68 -12.10 -9.98
C ASP A 106 -17.97 -13.21 -9.17
N ARG A 107 -16.99 -12.84 -8.33
CA ARG A 107 -16.14 -13.76 -7.57
C ARG A 107 -15.63 -13.12 -6.28
N TYR A 108 -14.87 -13.88 -5.49
CA TYR A 108 -14.21 -13.35 -4.30
C TYR A 108 -13.15 -12.30 -4.70
N PRO A 109 -13.06 -11.18 -3.95
CA PRO A 109 -12.07 -10.15 -4.23
C PRO A 109 -10.67 -10.62 -3.82
N ASP A 110 -9.74 -10.57 -4.77
CA ASP A 110 -8.34 -10.88 -4.58
C ASP A 110 -7.48 -9.70 -5.09
N ALA A 111 -6.43 -9.36 -4.34
CA ALA A 111 -5.56 -8.25 -4.68
C ALA A 111 -4.09 -8.49 -4.31
N LEU A 112 -3.22 -7.82 -5.05
CA LEU A 112 -1.83 -7.60 -4.70
C LEU A 112 -1.65 -6.15 -4.26
N ILE A 113 -0.99 -5.96 -3.13
CA ILE A 113 -0.62 -4.65 -2.60
C ILE A 113 0.89 -4.62 -2.47
N VAL A 114 1.51 -3.63 -3.10
CA VAL A 114 2.94 -3.36 -3.00
C VAL A 114 3.12 -2.02 -2.31
N SER A 115 3.83 -2.04 -1.20
CA SER A 115 4.18 -0.88 -0.41
C SER A 115 5.69 -0.68 -0.49
N PHE A 116 6.09 0.57 -0.57
CA PHE A 116 7.48 1.00 -0.52
C PHE A 116 7.70 1.85 0.72
N ASP A 117 8.96 1.95 1.11
CA ASP A 117 9.49 2.89 2.09
C ASP A 117 10.91 3.25 1.60
N THR A 118 11.39 4.46 1.89
CA THR A 118 12.74 4.87 1.55
C THR A 118 13.53 5.45 2.70
N TYR A 119 14.84 5.30 2.58
CA TYR A 119 15.77 6.10 3.36
C TYR A 119 16.67 6.85 2.39
N GLY A 120 16.31 8.09 2.04
CA GLY A 120 17.01 8.90 1.02
C GLY A 120 16.73 8.48 -0.43
N GLY A 121 15.63 7.77 -0.68
CA GLY A 121 15.23 7.23 -1.99
C GLY A 121 14.08 7.97 -2.68
N GLU A 122 13.60 9.05 -2.09
CA GLU A 122 12.40 9.82 -2.43
C GLU A 122 12.43 10.29 -3.89
N SER A 123 13.63 10.65 -4.37
CA SER A 123 13.84 11.11 -5.75
C SER A 123 13.53 10.06 -6.85
N PHE A 124 13.41 8.77 -6.50
CA PHE A 124 13.18 7.70 -7.46
C PHE A 124 12.07 6.71 -7.10
N VAL A 125 11.62 6.63 -5.84
CA VAL A 125 10.67 5.60 -5.39
C VAL A 125 9.34 5.61 -6.13
N GLY A 126 8.77 6.78 -6.44
CA GLY A 126 7.56 6.88 -7.25
C GLY A 126 7.71 6.26 -8.66
N LYS A 127 8.90 6.29 -9.25
CA LYS A 127 9.19 5.62 -10.53
C LYS A 127 9.29 4.11 -10.37
N VAL A 128 9.79 3.63 -9.24
CA VAL A 128 9.86 2.19 -8.91
C VAL A 128 8.45 1.64 -8.71
N ALA A 129 7.63 2.35 -7.93
CA ALA A 129 6.22 2.00 -7.72
C ALA A 129 5.45 1.96 -9.04
N ASN A 130 5.62 2.98 -9.90
CA ASN A 130 5.04 2.98 -11.24
C ASN A 130 5.57 1.85 -12.12
N SER A 131 6.84 1.46 -11.99
CA SER A 131 7.39 0.31 -12.74
C SER A 131 6.75 -1.01 -12.30
N ALA A 132 6.54 -1.20 -11.00
CA ALA A 132 5.84 -2.37 -10.46
C ALA A 132 4.40 -2.43 -10.98
N LEU A 133 3.68 -1.30 -10.93
CA LEU A 133 2.31 -1.16 -11.40
C LEU A 133 2.18 -1.45 -12.92
N GLN A 134 3.04 -0.82 -13.73
CA GLN A 134 3.06 -1.02 -15.19
C GLN A 134 3.37 -2.46 -15.58
N ALA A 135 4.11 -3.20 -14.76
CA ALA A 135 4.38 -4.61 -15.02
C ALA A 135 3.13 -5.49 -14.86
N ALA A 136 2.17 -5.09 -14.03
CA ALA A 136 0.88 -5.78 -13.89
C ALA A 136 -0.17 -5.30 -14.91
N GLN A 137 -0.04 -4.08 -15.41
CA GLN A 137 -1.01 -3.47 -16.31
C GLN A 137 -1.20 -4.32 -17.57
N ASP A 138 -2.47 -4.60 -17.90
CA ASP A 138 -2.89 -5.40 -19.06
C ASP A 138 -2.39 -6.86 -19.08
N MET A 139 -1.85 -7.38 -17.96
CA MET A 139 -1.54 -8.81 -17.84
C MET A 139 -2.81 -9.67 -17.80
N ASP A 140 -2.74 -10.86 -18.40
CA ASP A 140 -3.79 -11.88 -18.23
C ASP A 140 -4.02 -12.17 -16.74
N GLY A 141 -5.30 -12.20 -16.33
CA GLY A 141 -5.68 -12.46 -14.95
C GLY A 141 -5.62 -11.25 -14.01
N VAL A 142 -5.35 -10.05 -14.52
CA VAL A 142 -5.51 -8.78 -13.79
C VAL A 142 -6.84 -8.14 -14.19
N THR A 143 -7.67 -7.79 -13.21
CA THR A 143 -8.93 -7.07 -13.46
C THR A 143 -8.67 -5.59 -13.66
N ASP A 144 -7.91 -4.98 -12.75
CA ASP A 144 -7.60 -3.56 -12.75
C ASP A 144 -6.31 -3.32 -11.97
N THR A 145 -5.72 -2.15 -12.16
CA THR A 145 -4.55 -1.68 -11.43
C THR A 145 -4.83 -0.31 -10.83
N SER A 146 -4.14 0.05 -9.75
CA SER A 146 -4.24 1.41 -9.23
C SER A 146 -3.78 2.45 -10.26
N SER A 147 -4.16 3.70 -10.05
CA SER A 147 -3.64 4.79 -10.87
C SER A 147 -2.12 4.92 -10.68
N GLN A 148 -1.42 5.30 -11.75
CA GLN A 148 -0.01 5.67 -11.65
C GLN A 148 0.13 6.90 -10.75
N ILE A 149 1.23 6.94 -10.01
CA ILE A 149 1.64 8.09 -9.22
C ILE A 149 2.06 9.18 -10.22
N GLN A 150 1.41 10.33 -10.13
CA GLN A 150 1.65 11.47 -11.00
C GLN A 150 2.23 12.63 -10.21
N ASP A 151 2.95 13.50 -10.92
CA ASP A 151 3.43 14.75 -10.33
C ASP A 151 2.22 15.65 -9.97
N GLY A 152 2.31 16.31 -8.83
CA GLY A 152 1.31 17.21 -8.26
C GLY A 152 0.28 16.57 -7.32
N PRO A 153 -0.59 17.39 -6.70
CA PRO A 153 -1.48 16.93 -5.64
C PRO A 153 -2.51 15.90 -6.11
N GLN A 154 -2.67 14.82 -5.35
CA GLN A 154 -3.67 13.78 -5.56
C GLN A 154 -4.88 14.00 -4.64
N LYS A 155 -6.09 13.89 -5.20
CA LYS A 155 -7.33 13.90 -4.41
C LYS A 155 -7.70 12.48 -3.97
N ILE A 156 -7.87 12.29 -2.67
CA ILE A 156 -8.36 11.05 -2.07
C ILE A 156 -9.86 11.23 -1.75
N PRO A 157 -10.76 10.40 -2.33
CA PRO A 157 -12.20 10.48 -2.07
C PRO A 157 -12.52 10.38 -0.58
N GLY A 158 -13.35 11.29 -0.06
CA GLY A 158 -13.75 11.35 1.35
C GLY A 158 -12.70 11.94 2.31
N VAL A 159 -11.48 12.20 1.85
CA VAL A 159 -10.36 12.61 2.73
C VAL A 159 -9.90 14.03 2.42
N GLY A 160 -9.39 14.29 1.21
CA GLY A 160 -8.76 15.57 0.89
C GLY A 160 -7.73 15.44 -0.23
N TYR A 161 -6.75 16.34 -0.22
CA TYR A 161 -5.60 16.35 -1.13
C TYR A 161 -4.33 16.04 -0.35
N VAL A 162 -3.45 15.25 -0.96
CA VAL A 162 -2.06 15.00 -0.55
C VAL A 162 -1.13 15.41 -1.69
N SER A 163 0.12 15.76 -1.39
CA SER A 163 1.09 16.10 -2.42
C SER A 163 1.66 14.84 -3.10
N ASP A 164 2.51 15.04 -4.10
CA ASP A 164 3.32 14.01 -4.74
C ASP A 164 4.65 13.75 -4.03
N GLN A 165 4.91 14.45 -2.92
CA GLN A 165 6.07 14.25 -2.05
C GLN A 165 5.76 13.13 -1.06
N THR A 166 5.77 11.89 -1.55
CA THR A 166 5.63 10.67 -0.74
C THR A 166 6.90 9.84 -0.90
N ASP A 167 7.44 9.38 0.20
CA ASP A 167 8.52 8.41 0.29
C ASP A 167 8.01 6.98 0.48
N ASP A 168 6.72 6.81 0.77
CA ASP A 168 6.03 5.56 1.12
C ASP A 168 5.01 5.04 0.06
N PRO A 169 5.25 5.14 -1.27
CA PRO A 169 4.16 4.93 -2.23
C PRO A 169 3.53 3.54 -2.14
N VAL A 170 2.22 3.48 -2.34
CA VAL A 170 1.45 2.23 -2.42
C VAL A 170 0.85 2.07 -3.80
N VAL A 171 0.99 0.87 -4.37
CA VAL A 171 0.37 0.48 -5.65
C VAL A 171 -0.30 -0.87 -5.51
N ALA A 172 -1.37 -1.09 -6.29
CA ALA A 172 -2.15 -2.31 -6.18
C ALA A 172 -2.63 -2.84 -7.54
N ALA A 173 -2.88 -4.15 -7.59
CA ALA A 173 -3.52 -4.82 -8.71
C ALA A 173 -4.61 -5.77 -8.19
N THR A 174 -5.79 -5.75 -8.79
CA THR A 174 -6.87 -6.69 -8.48
C THR A 174 -6.79 -7.89 -9.42
N ILE A 175 -6.92 -9.09 -8.86
CA ILE A 175 -6.62 -10.35 -9.54
C ILE A 175 -7.91 -11.11 -9.82
N GLU A 176 -8.02 -11.69 -11.01
CA GLU A 176 -9.18 -12.49 -11.41
C GLU A 176 -9.17 -13.88 -10.77
N ASP A 177 -8.05 -14.60 -10.87
CA ASP A 177 -7.94 -16.00 -10.48
C ASP A 177 -6.68 -16.23 -9.63
N ILE A 178 -6.79 -17.09 -8.62
CA ILE A 178 -5.70 -17.40 -7.68
C ILE A 178 -4.42 -17.90 -8.38
N GLU A 179 -4.55 -18.56 -9.52
CA GLU A 179 -3.44 -19.04 -10.34
C GLU A 179 -2.57 -17.89 -10.88
N SER A 180 -3.16 -16.71 -11.08
CA SER A 180 -2.48 -15.51 -11.58
C SER A 180 -1.72 -14.76 -10.48
N MET A 181 -2.08 -14.99 -9.21
CA MET A 181 -1.52 -14.29 -8.04
C MET A 181 0.02 -14.32 -8.04
N GLY A 182 0.61 -15.52 -8.14
CA GLY A 182 2.07 -15.66 -8.14
C GLY A 182 2.76 -15.17 -9.42
N ILE A 183 2.04 -15.15 -10.54
CA ILE A 183 2.58 -14.68 -11.84
C ILE A 183 2.68 -13.15 -11.80
N VAL A 184 1.59 -12.48 -11.43
CA VAL A 184 1.50 -11.01 -11.37
C VAL A 184 2.40 -10.48 -10.27
N ALA A 185 2.38 -11.09 -9.07
CA ALA A 185 3.27 -10.69 -7.98
C ALA A 185 4.74 -10.78 -8.38
N GLY A 186 5.11 -11.86 -9.09
CA GLY A 186 6.45 -12.04 -9.61
C GLY A 186 6.86 -10.99 -10.64
N ALA A 187 5.93 -10.56 -11.50
CA ALA A 187 6.16 -9.50 -12.48
C ALA A 187 6.34 -8.14 -11.81
N MET A 188 5.44 -7.76 -10.90
CA MET A 188 5.51 -6.50 -10.14
C MET A 188 6.82 -6.40 -9.34
N MET A 189 7.15 -7.46 -8.59
CA MET A 189 8.39 -7.55 -7.82
C MET A 189 9.63 -7.51 -8.73
N GLY A 190 9.64 -8.26 -9.84
CA GLY A 190 10.76 -8.26 -10.78
C GLY A 190 11.01 -6.88 -11.40
N ALA A 191 9.96 -6.16 -11.75
CA ALA A 191 10.06 -4.81 -12.28
C ALA A 191 10.56 -3.80 -11.24
N ALA A 192 10.10 -3.90 -9.99
CA ALA A 192 10.60 -3.09 -8.89
C ALA A 192 12.09 -3.35 -8.63
N LEU A 193 12.49 -4.61 -8.43
CA LEU A 193 13.87 -5.03 -8.14
C LEU A 193 14.84 -4.84 -9.33
N GLY A 194 14.32 -4.66 -10.54
CA GLY A 194 15.11 -4.26 -11.70
C GLY A 194 15.66 -2.83 -11.58
N ASN A 195 15.09 -2.00 -10.70
CA ASN A 195 15.60 -0.67 -10.40
C ASN A 195 16.79 -0.74 -9.43
N LYS A 196 17.67 0.25 -9.52
CA LYS A 196 18.86 0.32 -8.66
C LYS A 196 18.46 0.63 -7.21
N ASN A 197 19.11 -0.02 -6.25
CA ASN A 197 18.96 0.22 -4.81
C ASN A 197 17.54 -0.05 -4.27
N VAL A 198 16.82 -1.02 -4.83
CA VAL A 198 15.53 -1.48 -4.33
C VAL A 198 15.69 -2.87 -3.74
N TYR A 199 15.16 -3.09 -2.54
CA TYR A 199 15.28 -4.35 -1.81
C TYR A 199 13.90 -4.90 -1.43
N LEU A 200 13.68 -6.18 -1.68
CA LEU A 200 12.50 -6.88 -1.18
C LEU A 200 12.71 -7.22 0.30
N VAL A 201 11.70 -6.96 1.12
CA VAL A 201 11.71 -7.28 2.55
C VAL A 201 10.43 -8.00 2.95
N GLU A 202 10.50 -8.77 4.05
CA GLU A 202 9.33 -9.38 4.68
C GLU A 202 8.46 -8.30 5.34
N ARG A 203 7.14 -8.53 5.42
CA ARG A 203 6.20 -7.65 6.12
C ARG A 203 6.65 -7.46 7.58
N GLY A 204 6.78 -6.21 8.01
CA GLY A 204 7.23 -5.83 9.35
C GLY A 204 8.75 -5.74 9.49
N SER A 205 9.49 -5.87 8.39
CA SER A 205 10.93 -5.63 8.40
C SER A 205 11.24 -4.14 8.56
N PRO A 206 12.22 -3.78 9.41
CA PRO A 206 12.70 -2.41 9.54
C PRO A 206 13.49 -1.96 8.28
N SER A 207 13.60 -0.65 8.09
CA SER A 207 14.37 0.01 7.01
C SER A 207 15.88 -0.01 7.22
N TYR A 208 16.44 -1.20 7.47
CA TYR A 208 17.87 -1.43 7.58
C TYR A 208 18.55 -1.53 6.22
N VAL A 209 18.50 -0.44 5.46
CA VAL A 209 19.15 -0.30 4.14
C VAL A 209 20.27 0.73 4.16
N ILE A 210 21.08 0.71 3.11
CA ILE A 210 22.06 1.77 2.87
C ILE A 210 21.31 3.02 2.42
N PRO A 211 21.51 4.20 3.04
CA PRO A 211 20.87 5.44 2.58
C PRO A 211 21.05 5.70 1.08
N GLY A 212 20.02 6.23 0.43
CA GLY A 212 19.90 6.27 -1.03
C GLY A 212 19.22 5.03 -1.63
N SER A 213 18.38 4.35 -0.85
CA SER A 213 17.71 3.09 -1.21
C SER A 213 16.22 3.14 -0.88
N ALA A 214 15.48 2.21 -1.48
CA ALA A 214 14.09 1.91 -1.17
C ALA A 214 13.95 0.44 -0.77
N ILE A 215 13.03 0.14 0.14
CA ILE A 215 12.56 -1.21 0.40
C ILE A 215 11.16 -1.39 -0.19
N MET A 216 10.75 -2.63 -0.40
CA MET A 216 9.39 -2.97 -0.79
C MET A 216 8.90 -4.20 -0.04
N SER A 217 7.64 -4.18 0.37
CA SER A 217 6.90 -5.38 0.77
C SER A 217 5.79 -5.65 -0.24
N ILE A 218 5.43 -6.93 -0.41
CA ILE A 218 4.40 -7.36 -1.34
C ILE A 218 3.47 -8.36 -0.67
N THR A 219 2.19 -8.03 -0.67
CA THR A 219 1.15 -8.77 0.05
C THR A 219 0.08 -9.24 -0.93
N ALA A 220 -0.32 -10.51 -0.80
CA ALA A 220 -1.61 -10.97 -1.33
C ALA A 220 -2.69 -10.76 -0.28
N TYR A 221 -3.77 -10.07 -0.67
CA TYR A 221 -4.97 -9.92 0.12
C TYR A 221 -6.12 -10.70 -0.53
N MET A 222 -6.50 -11.81 0.08
CA MET A 222 -7.40 -12.80 -0.52
C MET A 222 -8.35 -13.38 0.52
N ASN A 223 -9.65 -13.36 0.25
CA ASN A 223 -10.67 -13.93 1.13
C ASN A 223 -10.51 -13.50 2.61
N GLY A 224 -10.19 -12.21 2.83
CA GLY A 224 -9.94 -11.65 4.16
C GLY A 224 -8.62 -12.06 4.82
N ASN A 225 -7.73 -12.78 4.11
CA ASN A 225 -6.42 -13.17 4.63
C ASN A 225 -5.31 -12.33 3.99
N VAL A 226 -4.34 -11.95 4.81
CA VAL A 226 -3.12 -11.26 4.41
C VAL A 226 -1.99 -12.28 4.34
N MET A 227 -1.32 -12.37 3.20
CA MET A 227 -0.19 -13.26 2.98
C MET A 227 1.01 -12.46 2.50
N ASP A 228 2.08 -12.47 3.28
CA ASP A 228 3.37 -11.92 2.87
C ASP A 228 3.96 -12.79 1.75
N LEU A 229 4.10 -12.19 0.56
CA LEU A 229 4.64 -12.88 -0.61
C LEU A 229 6.16 -12.76 -0.73
N ALA A 230 6.82 -11.92 0.08
CA ALA A 230 8.27 -11.78 0.03
C ALA A 230 8.98 -13.12 0.27
N VAL A 231 8.53 -13.89 1.25
CA VAL A 231 9.07 -15.22 1.59
C VAL A 231 8.95 -16.21 0.43
N PRO A 232 7.74 -16.57 -0.06
CA PRO A 232 7.60 -17.55 -1.13
C PRO A 232 8.19 -17.08 -2.47
N LEU A 233 8.15 -15.78 -2.79
CA LEU A 233 8.76 -15.26 -4.01
C LEU A 233 10.28 -15.33 -3.96
N SER A 234 10.90 -14.98 -2.82
CA SER A 234 12.35 -15.09 -2.63
C SER A 234 12.82 -16.53 -2.77
N GLU A 235 12.10 -17.48 -2.17
CA GLU A 235 12.40 -18.91 -2.28
C GLU A 235 12.25 -19.41 -3.73
N ARG A 236 11.15 -19.08 -4.39
CA ARG A 236 10.84 -19.53 -5.76
C ARG A 236 11.81 -18.97 -6.78
N MET A 237 12.16 -17.68 -6.66
CA MET A 237 13.03 -16.97 -7.60
C MET A 237 14.51 -17.08 -7.27
N ARG A 238 14.84 -17.63 -6.10
CA ARG A 238 16.22 -17.69 -5.57
C ARG A 238 16.86 -16.31 -5.51
N ILE A 239 16.09 -15.33 -5.06
CA ILE A 239 16.60 -14.00 -4.70
C ILE A 239 17.41 -14.21 -3.42
N LEU A 240 18.69 -14.54 -3.62
CA LEU A 240 19.80 -14.72 -2.67
C LEU A 240 19.45 -15.27 -1.26
N LYS A 241 19.96 -16.48 -0.96
CA LYS A 241 20.19 -16.95 0.42
C LYS A 241 21.55 -16.51 0.92
#